data_AF-A0A8H5ERC9-F1
#
_entry.id   AF-A0A8H5ERC9-F1
#
_cell.length_a   1.000
_cell.length_b   1.000
_cell.length_c   1.000
_cell.angle_alpha   90.00
_cell.angle_beta   90.00
_cell.angle_gamma   90.00
#
_symmetry.space_group_name_H-M   'P 1'
#
loop_
_entity.id
_entity.type
_entity.pdbx_description
1 polymer ?
#
loop_
_entity_poly.entity_id
_entity_poly.type
_entity_poly.pdbx_seq_one_letter_code
_entity_poly.pdbx_strand_id
1 'polypeptide(L)' 'MARRSAPSAQPAYLSAGRTLEDPNESAFSKFLRTEVYAPEKLPGNISVATAVGLFLGGIVAIRTWGEIIVPA' A
#
# COMPACT_ATOMS: atom_id res chain seq x y z
N MET A 1 -10.69 -22.05 -46.19
CA MET A 1 -10.73 -22.45 -44.75
C MET A 1 -9.69 -21.64 -43.99
N ALA A 2 -10.12 -20.57 -43.32
CA ALA A 2 -9.24 -19.73 -42.49
C ALA A 2 -8.95 -20.47 -41.17
N ARG A 3 -7.67 -20.75 -40.90
CA ARG A 3 -7.23 -21.36 -39.63
C ARG A 3 -7.24 -20.25 -38.58
N ARG A 4 -8.28 -20.23 -37.75
CA ARG A 4 -8.35 -19.34 -36.57
C ARG A 4 -7.33 -19.86 -35.56
N SER A 5 -6.17 -19.22 -35.47
CA SER A 5 -5.19 -19.49 -34.42
C SER A 5 -5.85 -19.22 -33.06
N ALA A 6 -5.78 -20.20 -32.15
CA ALA A 6 -6.25 -20.03 -30.79
C ALA A 6 -5.41 -18.95 -30.08
N PRO A 7 -6.01 -18.12 -29.21
CA PRO A 7 -5.24 -17.21 -28.36
C PRO A 7 -4.17 -18.00 -27.61
N SER A 8 -2.92 -17.55 -27.68
CA SER A 8 -1.81 -18.17 -26.95
C SER A 8 -2.16 -18.26 -25.47
N ALA A 9 -2.13 -19.46 -24.90
CA ALA A 9 -2.24 -19.71 -23.46
C ALA A 9 -0.96 -19.23 -22.77
N GLN A 10 -0.74 -17.92 -22.75
CA GLN A 10 0.36 -17.34 -22.01
C GLN A 10 0.02 -17.44 -20.52
N PRO A 11 0.96 -17.89 -19.68
CA PRO A 11 0.72 -18.01 -18.26
C PRO A 11 0.35 -16.67 -17.63
N ALA A 12 -0.73 -16.65 -16.84
CA ALA A 12 -1.25 -15.43 -16.20
C ALA A 12 -0.25 -14.73 -15.26
N TYR A 13 0.83 -15.39 -14.87
CA TYR A 13 1.92 -14.80 -14.09
C TYR A 13 2.86 -13.88 -14.90
N LEU A 14 2.78 -13.89 -16.24
CA LEU A 14 3.51 -12.94 -17.10
C LEU A 14 2.79 -11.61 -17.29
N SER A 15 1.63 -11.41 -16.65
CA SER A 15 1.09 -10.06 -16.44
C SER A 15 1.91 -9.35 -15.35
N ALA A 16 3.21 -9.14 -15.60
CA ALA A 16 3.96 -8.13 -14.90
C ALA A 16 3.21 -6.82 -15.15
N GLY A 17 2.60 -6.29 -14.08
CA GLY A 17 1.72 -5.14 -14.12
C GLY A 17 2.36 -4.06 -14.97
N ARG A 18 1.72 -3.77 -16.11
CA ARG A 18 2.15 -2.66 -16.97
C ARG A 18 1.83 -1.42 -16.14
N THR A 19 2.83 -0.86 -15.45
CA THR A 19 2.69 0.41 -14.75
C THR A 19 2.45 1.45 -15.83
N LEU A 20 1.18 1.75 -16.10
CA LEU A 20 0.79 2.78 -17.05
C LEU A 20 1.23 4.10 -16.42
N GLU A 21 2.40 4.61 -16.81
CA GLU A 21 2.73 6.02 -16.60
C GLU A 21 1.81 6.83 -17.50
N ASP A 22 0.77 7.39 -16.88
CA ASP A 22 -0.09 8.36 -17.54
C ASP A 22 0.65 9.71 -17.57
N PRO A 23 0.98 10.25 -18.76
CA PRO A 23 1.66 11.54 -18.86
C PRO A 23 0.83 12.73 -18.34
N ASN A 24 -0.48 12.55 -18.11
CA ASN A 24 -1.33 13.54 -17.45
C ASN A 24 -1.45 13.33 -15.92
N GLU A 25 -0.66 12.43 -15.34
CA GLU A 25 -0.71 12.17 -13.91
C GLU A 25 -0.23 13.38 -13.09
N SER A 26 -1.06 13.80 -12.12
CA SER A 26 -0.68 14.83 -11.14
C SER A 26 0.52 14.37 -10.31
N ALA A 27 1.45 15.28 -10.01
CA ALA A 27 2.65 14.99 -9.20
C ALA A 27 2.32 14.31 -7.86
N PHE A 28 1.16 14.62 -7.27
CA PHE A 28 0.68 13.96 -6.05
C PHE A 28 0.31 12.48 -6.27
N SER A 29 -0.40 12.19 -7.37
CA SER A 29 -0.77 10.82 -7.73
C SER A 29 0.48 9.99 -8.05
N LYS A 30 1.43 10.58 -8.79
CA LYS A 30 2.72 9.95 -9.07
C LYS A 30 3.47 9.62 -7.79
N PHE A 31 3.52 10.54 -6.82
CA PHE A 31 4.14 10.33 -5.51
C PHE A 31 3.48 9.18 -4.73
N LEU A 32 2.14 9.14 -4.68
CA LEU A 32 1.44 8.03 -4.02
C LEU A 32 1.81 6.68 -4.66
N ARG A 33 1.88 6.62 -5.99
CA ARG A 33 2.26 5.41 -6.72
C ARG A 33 3.71 5.00 -6.45
N THR A 34 4.65 5.94 -6.43
CA THR A 34 6.10 5.64 -6.37
C THR A 34 6.65 5.53 -4.95
N GLU A 35 6.10 6.27 -4.00
CA GLU A 35 6.66 6.34 -2.64
C GLU A 35 5.77 5.67 -1.61
N VAL A 36 4.44 5.76 -1.75
CA VAL A 36 3.50 5.24 -0.74
C VAL A 36 3.09 3.80 -1.03
N TYR A 37 2.70 3.50 -2.27
CA TYR A 37 2.15 2.20 -2.66
C TYR A 37 3.12 1.36 -3.49
N ALA A 38 4.36 1.84 -3.71
CA ALA A 38 5.37 1.07 -4.42
C ALA A 38 5.71 -0.22 -3.66
N PRO A 39 5.73 -1.38 -4.34
CA PRO A 39 5.88 -2.67 -3.69
C PRO A 39 7.20 -2.80 -2.92
N GLU A 40 8.26 -2.10 -3.33
CA GLU A 40 9.56 -2.08 -2.65
C GLU A 40 9.53 -1.27 -1.34
N LYS A 41 8.60 -0.32 -1.21
CA LYS A 41 8.46 0.58 -0.06
C LYS A 41 7.33 0.16 0.89
N LEU A 42 6.41 -0.70 0.43
CA LEU A 42 5.26 -1.17 1.21
C LEU A 42 5.64 -1.71 2.60
N PRO A 43 6.63 -2.62 2.76
CA PRO A 43 6.97 -3.12 4.09
C PRO A 43 7.43 -2.03 5.06
N GLY A 44 8.24 -1.07 4.57
CA GLY A 44 8.70 0.07 5.35
C GLY A 44 7.57 1.03 5.71
N ASN A 45 6.71 1.35 4.74
CA ASN A 45 5.57 2.25 4.94
C ASN A 45 4.55 1.66 5.91
N ILE A 46 4.30 0.34 5.86
CA ILE A 46 3.46 -0.35 6.83
C ILE A 46 4.07 -0.26 8.23
N SER A 47 5.37 -0.47 8.37
CA SER A 47 6.06 -0.33 9.66
C SER A 47 5.89 1.08 10.23
N VAL A 48 6.10 2.13 9.41
CA VAL A 48 5.89 3.52 9.82
C VAL A 48 4.44 3.78 10.23
N ALA A 49 3.47 3.37 9.40
CA ALA A 49 2.04 3.53 9.71
C ALA A 49 1.67 2.81 11.01
N THR A 50 2.23 1.63 11.25
CA THR A 50 2.02 0.85 12.46
C THR A 50 2.61 1.55 13.68
N ALA A 51 3.84 2.06 13.58
CA ALA A 51 4.51 2.78 14.66
C ALA A 51 3.74 4.06 15.05
N VAL A 52 3.33 4.86 14.05
CA VAL A 52 2.52 6.07 14.28
C VAL A 52 1.17 5.70 14.90
N GLY A 53 0.52 4.66 14.38
CA GLY A 53 -0.75 4.17 14.90
C GLY A 53 -0.66 3.70 16.36
N LEU A 54 0.37 2.93 16.71
CA LEU A 54 0.61 2.48 18.08
C LEU A 54 0.94 3.65 19.01
N PHE A 55 1.73 4.62 18.56
CA PHE A 55 2.06 5.80 19.36
C PHE A 55 0.82 6.62 19.71
N LEU A 56 0.03 6.99 18.69
CA LEU A 56 -1.20 7.76 18.89
C LEU A 56 -2.26 6.95 19.63
N GLY A 57 -2.40 5.66 19.30
CA GLY A 57 -3.30 4.74 19.99
C GLY A 57 -2.94 4.59 21.47
N GLY A 58 -1.65 4.51 21.81
CA GLY A 58 -1.16 4.49 23.18
C GLY A 58 -1.48 5.77 23.96
N ILE A 59 -1.32 6.94 23.33
CA ILE A 59 -1.72 8.22 23.93
C ILE A 59 -3.22 8.22 24.24
N VAL A 60 -4.06 7.83 23.27
CA VAL A 60 -5.51 7.76 23.48
C VAL A 60 -5.84 6.76 24.58
N ALA A 61 -5.24 5.57 24.56
CA ALA A 61 -5.47 4.54 25.56
C ALA A 61 -5.15 5.03 26.98
N ILE A 62 -3.98 5.65 27.19
CA ILE A 62 -3.59 6.22 28.49
C ILE A 62 -4.50 7.39 28.85
N ARG A 63 -4.88 8.23 27.89
CA ARG A 63 -5.77 9.37 28.18
C ARG A 63 -7.18 8.94 28.59
N THR A 64 -7.61 7.77 28.13
CA THR A 64 -8.98 7.27 28.37
C THR A 64 -9.06 6.31 29.55
N TRP A 65 -8.03 5.50 29.77
CA TRP A 65 -8.01 4.45 30.79
C TRP A 65 -6.85 4.58 31.79
N GLY A 66 -6.06 5.65 31.71
CA GLY A 66 -4.88 5.84 32.55
C GLY A 66 -5.18 5.81 34.04
N GLU A 67 -6.30 6.37 34.48
CA GLU A 67 -6.73 6.36 35.88
C GLU A 67 -7.09 4.96 36.39
N ILE A 68 -7.54 4.06 35.51
CA ILE A 68 -7.83 2.66 35.84
C ILE A 68 -6.52 1.86 35.94
N ILE A 69 -5.56 2.17 35.08
CA ILE A 69 -4.28 1.43 34.97
C ILE A 69 -3.28 1.89 36.03
N VAL A 70 -3.28 3.18 36.38
CA VAL A 70 -2.42 3.78 37.40
C VAL A 70 -3.33 4.38 38.49
N PRO A 71 -3.75 3.57 39.48
CA PRO A 71 -4.46 4.08 40.63
C PRO A 71 -3.52 4.95 41.48
N ALA A 72 -4.07 6.06 42.02
CA ALA A 72 -3.36 7.03 42.84
C ALA A 72 -2.76 6.44 44.13
#